data_AF-N1SC47-F1
#
_entry.id   AF-N1SC47-F1
#
_cell.length_a   1.000
_cell.length_b   1.000
_cell.length_c   1.000
_cell.angle_alpha   90.00
_cell.angle_beta   90.00
_cell.angle_gamma   90.00
#
_symmetry.space_group_name_H-M   'P 1'
#
loop_
_entity.id
_entity.type
_entity.pdbx_description
1 polymer ?
#
loop_
_entity_poly.entity_id
_entity_poly.type
_entity_poly.pdbx_seq_one_letter_code
_entity_poly.pdbx_strand_id
1 'polypeptide(L)'
;MDTQHISLPGQWVVIVKPYLTAEVMQREHLLKLDNMTEDNNIPFNVQVGQKFDLPELKGYSARFDDDTKAELERMPEVLSIEPEQLYSRCQLQTDAPWGLGRISARATLGAPPYQYRYRDDAAGAGTVAYVIDTGINDRHVEFEGRAIKGPIFVSDGSASPEDILGHGTHVAGTIASRAYGVAKKANVVGVKVFSDRTGFAQTSDIIKALNWVVDNVNVRGIKGRAVVNMSLGGGPSPALDGAVASTVRHGVVVCVAAGNRRDLQAEAMSPAREPLAITVGASDRNDAFANFSSFGKMVDIVGPGVDILSCWIGGPDPLRATKEISGTSMGKYFVETWKTVTMKLTSLQCSDSTCGWRCLLPSE
;
A
#
# COMPACT_ATOMS: atom_id res chain seq x y z
N MET A 1 15.42 5.63 18.05
CA MET A 1 14.50 6.30 17.11
C MET A 1 15.34 6.76 15.95
N ASP A 2 14.97 6.40 14.74
CA ASP A 2 15.76 6.65 13.53
C ASP A 2 14.95 7.60 12.65
N THR A 3 15.48 8.80 12.39
CA THR A 3 14.79 9.84 11.64
C THR A 3 15.32 9.82 10.20
N GLN A 4 14.46 9.44 9.25
CA GLN A 4 14.80 9.51 7.83
C GLN A 4 14.25 10.78 7.19
N HIS A 5 14.96 11.30 6.18
CA HIS A 5 14.55 12.44 5.38
C HIS A 5 14.53 12.09 3.89
N ILE A 6 13.60 12.68 3.16
CA ILE A 6 13.59 12.72 1.68
C ILE A 6 13.51 14.17 1.24
N SER A 7 14.14 14.48 0.11
CA SER A 7 13.99 15.78 -0.55
C SER A 7 12.70 15.82 -1.37
N LEU A 8 11.92 16.89 -1.27
CA LEU A 8 10.67 17.07 -2.01
C LEU A 8 10.92 17.82 -3.33
N PRO A 9 10.64 17.22 -4.51
CA PRO A 9 10.80 17.91 -5.79
C PRO A 9 9.92 19.17 -5.87
N GLY A 10 10.48 20.27 -6.39
CA GLY A 10 9.79 21.55 -6.54
C GLY A 10 9.43 22.27 -5.23
N GLN A 11 9.97 21.82 -4.10
CA GLN A 11 9.84 22.48 -2.80
C GLN A 11 11.23 22.75 -2.23
N TRP A 12 11.41 23.96 -1.71
CA TRP A 12 12.72 24.49 -1.37
C TRP A 12 12.68 25.21 -0.03
N VAL A 13 13.81 25.17 0.68
CA VAL A 13 14.11 26.05 1.80
C VAL A 13 15.08 27.10 1.29
N VAL A 14 14.63 28.36 1.29
CA VAL A 14 15.43 29.52 0.87
C VAL A 14 15.97 30.20 2.12
N ILE A 15 17.28 30.20 2.27
CA ILE A 15 17.99 30.90 3.34
C ILE A 15 18.43 32.26 2.79
N VAL A 16 18.09 33.33 3.50
CA VAL A 16 18.50 34.69 3.16
C VAL A 16 19.61 35.17 4.08
N LYS A 17 20.35 36.20 3.65
CA LYS A 17 21.48 36.71 4.43
C LYS A 17 21.00 37.28 5.79
N PRO A 18 21.76 37.05 6.88
CA PRO A 18 21.30 37.33 8.24
C PRO A 18 21.09 38.81 8.58
N TYR A 19 21.62 39.74 7.76
CA TYR A 19 21.39 41.18 7.92
C TYR A 19 19.96 41.63 7.56
N LEU A 20 19.18 40.78 6.88
CA LEU A 20 17.79 41.08 6.53
C LEU A 20 16.90 40.81 7.74
N THR A 21 16.52 41.83 8.51
CA THR A 21 15.48 41.67 9.54
C THR A 21 14.17 41.18 8.91
N ALA A 22 13.25 40.59 9.68
CA ALA A 22 11.95 40.13 9.13
C ALA A 22 11.21 41.23 8.32
N GLU A 23 11.30 42.48 8.77
CA GLU A 23 10.71 43.64 8.08
C GLU A 23 11.42 43.94 6.76
N VAL A 24 12.75 43.90 6.73
CA VAL A 24 13.54 44.13 5.51
C VAL A 24 13.40 42.94 4.56
N MET A 25 13.33 41.71 5.05
CA MET A 25 13.03 40.51 4.27
C MET A 25 11.66 40.61 3.60
N GLN A 26 10.62 41.03 4.33
CA GLN A 26 9.30 41.23 3.76
C GLN A 26 9.30 42.33 2.69
N ARG A 27 9.93 43.47 2.98
CA ARG A 27 9.88 44.65 2.10
C ARG A 27 10.80 44.56 0.88
N GLU A 28 12.02 44.10 1.07
CA GLU A 28 13.09 44.14 0.06
C GLU A 28 13.28 42.82 -0.67
N HIS A 29 12.78 41.69 -0.15
CA HIS A 29 12.92 40.39 -0.80
C HIS A 29 11.56 39.86 -1.26
N LEU A 30 10.65 39.59 -0.33
CA LEU A 30 9.37 38.94 -0.65
C LEU A 30 8.48 39.77 -1.58
N LEU A 31 8.37 41.09 -1.37
CA LEU A 31 7.63 41.96 -2.30
C LEU A 31 8.27 42.06 -3.70
N LYS A 32 9.60 41.87 -3.82
CA LYS A 32 10.25 41.81 -5.14
C LYS A 32 9.84 40.55 -5.89
N LEU A 33 9.68 39.42 -5.20
CA LEU A 33 9.23 38.17 -5.80
C LEU A 33 7.81 38.31 -6.37
N ASP A 34 6.91 38.96 -5.64
CA ASP A 34 5.54 39.23 -6.11
C ASP A 34 5.56 40.05 -7.41
N ASN A 35 6.41 41.07 -7.51
CA ASN A 35 6.52 41.90 -8.72
C ASN A 35 7.22 41.18 -9.90
N MET A 36 8.04 40.17 -9.64
CA MET A 36 8.68 39.35 -10.68
C MET A 36 7.71 38.35 -11.33
N THR A 37 6.54 38.11 -10.72
CA THR A 37 5.54 37.15 -11.21
C THR A 37 4.69 37.65 -12.39
N GLU A 38 4.85 38.89 -12.85
CA GLU A 38 3.97 39.53 -13.85
C GLU A 38 4.32 39.28 -15.34
N ASP A 39 5.34 38.49 -15.68
CA ASP A 39 5.67 38.18 -17.09
C ASP A 39 4.80 37.05 -17.66
N ASN A 40 4.10 37.31 -18.78
CA ASN A 40 3.16 36.38 -19.41
C ASN A 40 3.82 35.23 -20.19
N ASN A 41 5.14 35.27 -20.45
CA ASN A 41 5.81 34.26 -21.28
C ASN A 41 6.56 33.17 -20.49
N ILE A 42 6.95 33.43 -19.23
CA ILE A 42 7.58 32.45 -18.32
C ILE A 42 7.14 32.82 -16.89
N PRO A 43 6.17 32.11 -16.28
CA PRO A 43 5.67 32.51 -14.98
C PRO A 43 6.69 32.19 -13.88
N PHE A 44 7.46 33.19 -13.46
CA PHE A 44 8.23 33.17 -12.23
C PHE A 44 7.25 33.06 -11.06
N ASN A 45 7.01 31.86 -10.52
CA ASN A 45 5.97 31.63 -9.52
C ASN A 45 6.56 31.03 -8.25
N VAL A 46 6.63 31.85 -7.20
CA VAL A 46 7.11 31.44 -5.88
C VAL A 46 5.94 31.40 -4.91
N GLN A 47 5.50 30.21 -4.53
CA GLN A 47 4.51 30.06 -3.45
C GLN A 47 5.22 29.99 -2.11
N VAL A 48 5.30 31.11 -1.40
CA VAL A 48 5.93 31.17 -0.07
C VAL A 48 5.07 30.42 0.95
N GLY A 49 5.70 29.51 1.68
CA GLY A 49 5.15 28.74 2.78
C GLY A 49 5.52 29.33 4.14
N GLN A 50 6.23 28.55 4.95
CA GLN A 50 6.62 28.94 6.31
C GLN A 50 7.77 29.93 6.28
N LYS A 51 7.75 30.94 7.15
CA LYS A 51 8.85 31.91 7.32
C LYS A 51 9.54 31.64 8.64
N PHE A 52 10.86 31.76 8.67
CA PHE A 52 11.67 31.57 9.87
C PHE A 52 12.64 32.74 10.04
N ASP A 53 12.73 33.22 11.28
CA ASP A 53 13.51 34.40 11.67
C ASP A 53 14.28 34.12 12.96
N LEU A 54 15.31 33.28 12.86
CA LEU A 54 16.24 33.03 13.96
C LEU A 54 17.31 34.14 13.99
N PRO A 55 18.01 34.33 15.12
CA PRO A 55 19.07 35.33 15.22
C PRO A 55 20.16 35.19 14.14
N GLU A 56 20.55 33.96 13.81
CA GLU A 56 21.63 33.66 12.87
C GLU A 56 21.16 33.04 11.54
N LEU A 57 19.86 32.71 11.43
CA LEU A 57 19.30 32.02 10.26
C LEU A 57 17.91 32.56 9.94
N LYS A 58 17.74 33.05 8.72
CA LYS A 58 16.49 33.68 8.26
C LYS A 58 16.14 33.13 6.90
N GLY A 59 14.85 33.04 6.61
CA GLY A 59 14.41 32.49 5.33
C GLY A 59 12.99 31.99 5.35
N TYR A 60 12.67 31.17 4.35
CA TYR A 60 11.32 30.67 4.13
C TYR A 60 11.33 29.36 3.36
N SER A 61 10.32 28.53 3.55
CA SER A 61 10.00 27.46 2.62
C SER A 61 9.16 27.99 1.47
N ALA A 62 9.31 27.42 0.29
CA ALA A 62 8.55 27.84 -0.88
C ALA A 62 8.44 26.72 -1.94
N ARG A 63 7.47 26.86 -2.84
CA ARG A 63 7.32 25.99 -4.02
C ARG A 63 7.56 26.78 -5.30
N PHE A 64 8.44 26.25 -6.14
CA PHE A 64 8.81 26.80 -7.45
C PHE A 64 9.62 25.77 -8.25
N ASP A 65 9.73 25.96 -9.57
CA ASP A 65 10.49 25.08 -10.47
C ASP A 65 12.02 25.36 -10.44
N ASP A 66 12.79 24.50 -11.12
CA ASP A 66 14.25 24.60 -11.15
C ASP A 66 14.75 25.88 -11.88
N ASP A 67 13.98 26.40 -12.83
CA ASP A 67 14.31 27.65 -13.54
C ASP A 67 14.19 28.85 -12.59
N THR A 68 13.08 28.93 -11.85
CA THR A 68 12.86 29.93 -10.79
C THR A 68 13.92 29.82 -9.68
N LYS A 69 14.36 28.59 -9.35
CA LYS A 69 15.46 28.36 -8.40
C LYS A 69 16.76 29.02 -8.88
N ALA A 70 17.15 28.77 -10.13
CA ALA A 70 18.39 29.29 -10.70
C ALA A 70 18.41 30.83 -10.75
N GLU A 71 17.24 31.46 -10.88
CA GLU A 71 17.07 32.90 -10.81
C GLU A 71 17.15 33.44 -9.38
N LEU A 72 16.46 32.81 -8.42
CA LEU A 72 16.52 33.17 -6.99
C LEU A 72 17.95 33.06 -6.44
N GLU A 73 18.73 32.06 -6.86
CA GLU A 73 20.13 31.88 -6.46
C GLU A 73 21.04 33.05 -6.87
N ARG A 74 20.63 33.86 -7.85
CA ARG A 74 21.38 35.04 -8.31
C ARG A 74 21.07 36.30 -7.49
N MET A 75 20.04 36.27 -6.64
CA MET A 75 19.65 37.44 -5.86
C MET A 75 20.67 37.73 -4.74
N PRO A 76 21.11 38.99 -4.56
CA PRO A 76 22.10 39.34 -3.56
C PRO A 76 21.62 39.10 -2.12
N GLU A 77 20.30 39.02 -1.89
CA GLU A 77 19.69 38.74 -0.59
C GLU A 77 19.69 37.24 -0.23
N VAL A 78 19.75 36.35 -1.23
CA VAL A 78 19.72 34.90 -1.02
C VAL A 78 21.12 34.40 -0.64
N LEU A 79 21.18 33.60 0.43
CA LEU A 79 22.40 32.95 0.90
C LEU A 79 22.56 31.56 0.29
N SER A 80 21.48 30.77 0.32
CA SER A 80 21.45 29.43 -0.26
C SER A 80 20.01 28.96 -0.47
N ILE A 81 19.83 28.01 -1.39
CA ILE A 81 18.57 27.32 -1.61
C ILE A 81 18.86 25.82 -1.54
N GLU A 82 18.13 25.11 -0.69
CA GLU A 82 18.22 23.66 -0.57
C GLU A 82 16.86 22.99 -0.77
N PRO A 83 16.81 21.74 -1.26
CA PRO A 83 15.56 21.00 -1.34
C PRO A 83 14.91 20.87 0.04
N GLU A 84 13.59 21.10 0.12
CA GLU A 84 12.83 20.89 1.36
C GLU A 84 12.89 19.41 1.76
N GLN A 85 13.13 19.17 3.05
CA GLN A 85 13.29 17.83 3.58
C GLN A 85 12.11 17.42 4.44
N LEU A 86 11.49 16.28 4.10
CA LEU A 86 10.43 15.70 4.91
C LEU A 86 11.02 14.72 5.94
N TYR A 87 11.02 15.11 7.21
CA TYR A 87 11.39 14.22 8.31
C TYR A 87 10.20 13.34 8.72
N SER A 88 10.44 12.04 8.90
CA SER A 88 9.41 11.09 9.32
C SER A 88 9.83 10.25 10.53
N ARG A 89 8.84 9.95 11.37
CA ARG A 89 9.01 9.07 12.53
C ARG A 89 8.55 7.67 12.18
N CYS A 90 9.50 6.76 11.96
CA CYS A 90 9.22 5.35 11.67
C CYS A 90 9.27 4.50 12.95
N GLN A 91 8.44 3.46 13.00
CA GLN A 91 8.67 2.32 13.89
C GLN A 91 9.54 1.27 13.20
N LEU A 92 10.19 0.45 14.01
CA LEU A 92 11.06 -0.63 13.56
C LEU A 92 10.66 -1.93 14.28
N GLN A 93 10.27 -2.94 13.50
CA GLN A 93 10.21 -4.32 13.96
C GLN A 93 11.55 -4.99 13.60
N THR A 94 12.31 -5.43 14.60
CA THR A 94 13.67 -5.97 14.43
C THR A 94 13.74 -7.45 14.06
N ASP A 95 12.65 -8.19 14.31
CA ASP A 95 12.52 -9.62 14.02
C ASP A 95 11.31 -9.85 13.11
N ALA A 96 11.33 -9.20 11.96
CA ALA A 96 10.27 -9.32 10.97
C ALA A 96 10.42 -10.63 10.16
N PRO A 97 9.32 -11.24 9.69
CA PRO A 97 9.39 -12.25 8.64
C PRO A 97 10.08 -11.69 7.40
N TRP A 98 10.74 -12.57 6.64
CA TRP A 98 11.52 -12.16 5.46
C TRP A 98 10.69 -11.34 4.46
N GLY A 99 9.40 -11.68 4.27
CA GLY A 99 8.50 -10.97 3.36
C GLY A 99 8.30 -9.51 3.77
N LEU A 100 8.11 -9.23 5.06
CA LEU A 100 8.07 -7.86 5.59
C LEU A 100 9.43 -7.16 5.45
N GLY A 101 10.52 -7.87 5.74
CA GLY A 101 11.86 -7.35 5.53
C GLY A 101 12.10 -6.91 4.08
N ARG A 102 11.63 -7.72 3.13
CA ARG A 102 11.86 -7.50 1.70
C ARG A 102 11.09 -6.29 1.17
N ILE A 103 9.83 -6.12 1.54
CA ILE A 103 9.02 -4.97 1.11
C ILE A 103 9.46 -3.65 1.76
N SER A 104 10.20 -3.72 2.88
CA SER A 104 10.72 -2.56 3.61
C SER A 104 12.11 -2.10 3.15
N ALA A 105 12.73 -2.77 2.18
CA ALA A 105 14.06 -2.45 1.68
C ALA A 105 14.08 -2.27 0.15
N ARG A 106 14.85 -1.29 -0.34
CA ARG A 106 15.14 -1.14 -1.77
C ARG A 106 16.23 -2.11 -2.23
N ALA A 107 17.27 -2.31 -1.42
CA ALA A 107 18.32 -3.29 -1.69
C ALA A 107 17.78 -4.73 -1.58
N THR A 108 18.51 -5.69 -2.17
CA THR A 108 18.25 -7.11 -1.98
C THR A 108 18.32 -7.48 -0.50
N LEU A 109 17.57 -8.50 -0.12
CA LEU A 109 17.49 -8.91 1.27
C LEU A 109 18.83 -9.49 1.75
N GLY A 110 19.33 -8.99 2.88
CA GLY A 110 20.54 -9.50 3.53
C GLY A 110 20.28 -10.77 4.35
N ALA A 111 21.21 -11.12 5.24
CA ALA A 111 20.98 -12.17 6.24
C ALA A 111 20.01 -11.71 7.34
N PRO A 112 19.25 -12.63 7.96
CA PRO A 112 18.43 -12.31 9.13
C PRO A 112 19.29 -11.86 10.33
N PRO A 113 18.71 -11.16 11.33
CA PRO A 113 17.28 -10.84 11.47
C PRO A 113 16.82 -9.73 10.52
N TYR A 114 15.59 -9.85 10.03
CA TYR A 114 15.02 -8.90 9.07
C TYR A 114 14.28 -7.77 9.77
N GLN A 115 14.32 -6.59 9.16
CA GLN A 115 13.71 -5.39 9.72
C GLN A 115 12.52 -4.93 8.87
N TYR A 116 11.42 -4.61 9.54
CA TYR A 116 10.27 -3.95 8.91
C TYR A 116 10.10 -2.55 9.48
N ARG A 117 10.23 -1.54 8.62
CA ARG A 117 9.99 -0.14 8.93
C ARG A 117 8.61 0.24 8.44
N TYR A 118 7.85 0.91 9.30
CA TYR A 118 6.49 1.36 8.98
C TYR A 118 6.16 2.63 9.75
N ARG A 119 5.17 3.37 9.26
CA ARG A 119 4.62 4.54 9.97
C ARG A 119 3.53 4.11 10.92
N ASP A 120 3.78 4.24 12.22
CA ASP A 120 2.79 3.85 13.23
C ASP A 120 1.49 4.62 13.13
N ASP A 121 1.56 5.90 12.78
CA ASP A 121 0.38 6.76 12.61
C ASP A 121 -0.41 6.47 11.33
N ALA A 122 0.15 5.67 10.41
CA ALA A 122 -0.38 5.49 9.07
C ALA A 122 -0.58 4.03 8.61
N ALA A 123 -0.09 3.01 9.33
CA ALA A 123 -0.04 1.58 8.96
C ALA A 123 -1.41 0.90 8.72
N GLY A 124 -2.22 1.43 7.81
CA GLY A 124 -3.59 1.02 7.55
C GLY A 124 -4.64 1.59 8.51
N ALA A 125 -4.27 2.51 9.41
CA ALA A 125 -5.22 3.10 10.32
C ALA A 125 -6.39 3.77 9.55
N GLY A 126 -7.62 3.42 9.91
CA GLY A 126 -8.83 3.92 9.25
C GLY A 126 -9.19 3.23 7.92
N THR A 127 -8.47 2.19 7.51
CA THR A 127 -8.81 1.37 6.34
C THR A 127 -9.46 0.03 6.74
N VAL A 128 -10.13 -0.59 5.76
CA VAL A 128 -10.76 -1.91 5.91
C VAL A 128 -10.31 -2.81 4.76
N ALA A 129 -9.77 -3.98 5.10
CA ALA A 129 -9.47 -5.03 4.14
C ALA A 129 -10.55 -6.14 4.20
N TYR A 130 -11.28 -6.32 3.11
CA TYR A 130 -12.20 -7.43 2.91
C TYR A 130 -11.46 -8.62 2.33
N VAL A 131 -11.44 -9.75 3.03
CA VAL A 131 -10.79 -10.98 2.58
C VAL A 131 -11.87 -11.94 2.10
N ILE A 132 -12.05 -12.04 0.79
CA ILE A 132 -13.03 -12.95 0.16
C ILE A 132 -12.33 -14.30 -0.05
N ASP A 133 -12.56 -15.24 0.87
CA ASP A 133 -11.76 -16.47 0.99
C ASP A 133 -12.51 -17.59 1.77
N THR A 134 -11.80 -18.44 2.51
CA THR A 134 -12.33 -19.55 3.32
C THR A 134 -12.98 -19.11 4.63
N GLY A 135 -13.06 -17.81 4.90
CA GLY A 135 -13.42 -17.24 6.20
C GLY A 135 -12.17 -16.78 6.96
N ILE A 136 -12.32 -16.35 8.21
CA ILE A 136 -11.18 -16.01 9.09
C ILE A 136 -11.41 -16.49 10.52
N ASN A 137 -10.33 -16.79 11.24
CA ASN A 137 -10.31 -16.86 12.70
C ASN A 137 -10.13 -15.45 13.27
N ASP A 138 -11.24 -14.74 13.44
CA ASP A 138 -11.31 -13.38 13.98
C ASP A 138 -10.84 -13.26 15.45
N ARG A 139 -10.71 -14.40 16.15
CA ARG A 139 -10.23 -14.47 17.54
C ARG A 139 -8.72 -14.65 17.66
N HIS A 140 -7.99 -14.80 16.56
CA HIS A 140 -6.55 -14.93 16.60
C HIS A 140 -5.91 -13.69 17.24
N VAL A 141 -5.04 -13.88 18.25
CA VAL A 141 -4.56 -12.78 19.11
C VAL A 141 -3.80 -11.70 18.34
N GLU A 142 -3.17 -12.09 17.24
CA GLU A 142 -2.43 -11.17 16.37
C GLU A 142 -3.31 -10.15 15.63
N PHE A 143 -4.63 -10.32 15.61
CA PHE A 143 -5.53 -9.28 15.08
C PHE A 143 -5.90 -8.22 16.12
N GLU A 144 -5.67 -8.45 17.41
CA GLU A 144 -5.94 -7.49 18.49
C GLU A 144 -7.38 -6.92 18.46
N GLY A 145 -8.35 -7.74 18.04
CA GLY A 145 -9.76 -7.35 17.91
C GLY A 145 -10.11 -6.55 16.65
N ARG A 146 -9.17 -6.35 15.72
CA ARG A 146 -9.40 -5.62 14.44
C ARG A 146 -9.96 -6.49 13.32
N ALA A 147 -10.02 -7.80 13.52
CA ALA A 147 -10.64 -8.73 12.58
C ALA A 147 -12.09 -9.04 13.00
N ILE A 148 -12.99 -9.10 12.02
CA ILE A 148 -14.38 -9.53 12.21
C ILE A 148 -14.82 -10.50 11.10
N LYS A 149 -15.67 -11.46 11.45
CA LYS A 149 -16.36 -12.30 10.47
C LYS A 149 -17.46 -11.51 9.75
N GLY A 150 -17.40 -11.52 8.42
CA GLY A 150 -18.46 -11.02 7.53
C GLY A 150 -19.45 -12.13 7.14
N PRO A 151 -20.28 -11.89 6.11
CA PRO A 151 -21.26 -12.87 5.66
C PRO A 151 -20.63 -14.10 5.01
N ILE A 152 -21.45 -15.15 4.96
CA ILE A 152 -21.16 -16.42 4.28
C ILE A 152 -22.05 -16.48 3.03
N PHE A 153 -21.43 -16.67 1.87
CA PHE A 153 -22.13 -16.75 0.58
C PHE A 153 -22.15 -18.15 -0.03
N VAL A 154 -21.51 -19.11 0.62
CA VAL A 154 -21.43 -20.50 0.15
C VAL A 154 -22.84 -21.10 -0.02
N SER A 155 -23.22 -21.35 -1.27
CA SER A 155 -24.59 -21.74 -1.62
C SER A 155 -24.88 -23.25 -1.50
N ASP A 156 -23.86 -24.09 -1.32
CA ASP A 156 -24.00 -25.55 -1.21
C ASP A 156 -24.47 -26.06 0.18
N GLY A 157 -24.71 -25.13 1.12
CA GLY A 157 -25.17 -25.43 2.47
C GLY A 157 -24.13 -26.08 3.39
N SER A 158 -22.85 -26.14 2.98
CA SER A 158 -21.80 -26.79 3.77
C SER A 158 -21.12 -25.86 4.78
N ALA A 159 -21.26 -24.55 4.64
CA ALA A 159 -20.40 -23.59 5.35
C ALA A 159 -20.81 -23.33 6.80
N SER A 160 -19.85 -23.54 7.69
CA SER A 160 -19.87 -23.03 9.05
C SER A 160 -19.37 -21.57 9.12
N PRO A 161 -19.64 -20.84 10.21
CA PRO A 161 -19.07 -19.50 10.44
C PRO A 161 -17.56 -19.49 10.69
N GLU A 162 -16.96 -20.65 10.93
CA GLU A 162 -15.54 -20.76 11.25
C GLU A 162 -14.71 -20.95 9.98
N ASP A 163 -13.48 -20.44 10.01
CA ASP A 163 -12.49 -20.83 9.01
C ASP A 163 -11.94 -22.20 9.39
N ILE A 164 -12.33 -23.23 8.63
CA ILE A 164 -11.87 -24.60 8.84
C ILE A 164 -10.77 -25.01 7.86
N LEU A 165 -10.45 -24.16 6.87
CA LEU A 165 -9.44 -24.43 5.84
C LEU A 165 -8.14 -23.64 6.09
N GLY A 166 -8.23 -22.46 6.70
CA GLY A 166 -7.11 -21.71 7.25
C GLY A 166 -6.49 -20.69 6.32
N HIS A 167 -6.75 -20.83 5.02
CA HIS A 167 -6.17 -19.97 4.00
C HIS A 167 -6.60 -18.51 4.17
N GLY A 168 -7.89 -18.25 4.43
CA GLY A 168 -8.37 -16.90 4.67
C GLY A 168 -7.80 -16.27 5.94
N THR A 169 -7.63 -17.03 7.02
CA THR A 169 -6.93 -16.58 8.24
C THR A 169 -5.48 -16.19 7.96
N HIS A 170 -4.77 -16.99 7.15
CA HIS A 170 -3.38 -16.71 6.77
C HIS A 170 -3.25 -15.44 5.96
N VAL A 171 -4.08 -15.29 4.93
CA VAL A 171 -4.12 -14.10 4.07
C VAL A 171 -4.49 -12.85 4.88
N ALA A 172 -5.50 -12.93 5.75
CA ALA A 172 -5.86 -11.86 6.67
C ALA A 172 -4.69 -11.48 7.59
N GLY A 173 -3.96 -12.48 8.08
CA GLY A 173 -2.78 -12.28 8.93
C GLY A 173 -1.67 -11.51 8.20
N THR A 174 -1.40 -11.86 6.94
CA THR A 174 -0.39 -11.20 6.10
C THR A 174 -0.77 -9.75 5.80
N ILE A 175 -2.07 -9.47 5.75
CA ILE A 175 -2.61 -8.14 5.53
C ILE A 175 -2.45 -7.25 6.77
N ALA A 176 -2.97 -7.66 7.93
CA ALA A 176 -3.17 -6.72 9.05
C ALA A 176 -2.90 -7.27 10.46
N SER A 177 -2.27 -8.44 10.57
CA SER A 177 -1.83 -8.90 11.90
C SER A 177 -0.72 -8.02 12.48
N ARG A 178 -0.58 -8.03 13.80
CA ARG A 178 0.43 -7.27 14.53
C ARG A 178 1.86 -7.72 14.17
N ALA A 179 2.17 -9.02 14.20
CA ALA A 179 3.52 -9.53 13.94
C ALA A 179 3.84 -9.74 12.45
N TYR A 180 2.87 -10.25 11.67
CA TYR A 180 3.10 -10.70 10.27
C TYR A 180 2.48 -9.77 9.24
N GLY A 181 1.58 -8.89 9.67
CA GLY A 181 0.84 -8.00 8.81
C GLY A 181 1.66 -6.80 8.36
N VAL A 182 1.37 -6.35 7.15
CA VAL A 182 1.86 -5.09 6.62
C VAL A 182 1.13 -3.93 7.26
N ALA A 183 -0.19 -3.89 7.07
CA ALA A 183 -1.02 -2.82 7.58
C ALA A 183 -1.44 -3.14 9.01
N LYS A 184 -0.47 -3.03 9.91
CA LYS A 184 -0.56 -3.40 11.32
C LYS A 184 -1.65 -2.65 12.11
N LYS A 185 -2.36 -1.70 11.52
CA LYS A 185 -3.51 -0.98 12.12
C LYS A 185 -4.77 -0.99 11.24
N ALA A 186 -4.79 -1.74 10.14
CA ALA A 186 -6.00 -1.93 9.36
C ALA A 186 -7.00 -2.84 10.08
N ASN A 187 -8.28 -2.65 9.75
CA ASN A 187 -9.35 -3.59 10.12
C ASN A 187 -9.51 -4.65 9.04
N VAL A 188 -9.92 -5.86 9.41
CA VAL A 188 -10.14 -6.97 8.47
C VAL A 188 -11.56 -7.50 8.59
N VAL A 189 -12.20 -7.75 7.45
CA VAL A 189 -13.51 -8.41 7.36
C VAL A 189 -13.36 -9.67 6.52
N GLY A 190 -13.55 -10.83 7.13
CA GLY A 190 -13.48 -12.11 6.42
C GLY A 190 -14.82 -12.48 5.80
N VAL A 191 -14.89 -12.59 4.47
CA VAL A 191 -16.11 -12.94 3.72
C VAL A 191 -15.93 -14.35 3.15
N LYS A 192 -16.79 -15.29 3.56
CA LYS A 192 -16.62 -16.71 3.23
C LYS A 192 -17.34 -17.08 1.94
N VAL A 193 -16.59 -17.56 0.96
CA VAL A 193 -17.11 -18.03 -0.35
C VAL A 193 -16.68 -19.45 -0.70
N PHE A 194 -15.69 -20.02 0.01
CA PHE A 194 -15.26 -21.40 -0.18
C PHE A 194 -16.01 -22.36 0.72
N SER A 195 -16.52 -23.42 0.09
CA SER A 195 -17.22 -24.55 0.69
C SER A 195 -16.34 -25.32 1.68
N ASP A 196 -16.89 -25.61 2.84
CA ASP A 196 -16.25 -26.43 3.88
C ASP A 196 -16.15 -27.90 3.48
N ARG A 197 -17.05 -28.34 2.59
CA ARG A 197 -17.07 -29.71 2.10
C ARG A 197 -16.12 -29.92 0.94
N THR A 198 -16.11 -29.00 -0.02
CA THR A 198 -15.44 -29.21 -1.30
C THR A 198 -14.13 -28.44 -1.43
N GLY A 199 -13.95 -27.37 -0.64
CA GLY A 199 -12.80 -26.46 -0.79
C GLY A 199 -12.85 -25.62 -2.07
N PHE A 200 -14.00 -25.54 -2.75
CA PHE A 200 -14.20 -24.71 -3.94
C PHE A 200 -15.23 -23.60 -3.66
N ALA A 201 -15.16 -22.53 -4.46
CA ALA A 201 -16.11 -21.42 -4.45
C ALA A 201 -16.82 -21.34 -5.80
N GLN A 202 -18.12 -21.04 -5.79
CA GLN A 202 -18.88 -20.80 -7.01
C GLN A 202 -18.72 -19.35 -7.46
N THR A 203 -18.66 -19.11 -8.78
CA THR A 203 -18.57 -17.76 -9.34
C THR A 203 -19.70 -16.85 -8.86
N SER A 204 -20.93 -17.37 -8.75
CA SER A 204 -22.09 -16.62 -8.23
C SER A 204 -21.91 -16.18 -6.78
N ASP A 205 -21.33 -17.03 -5.93
CA ASP A 205 -21.10 -16.74 -4.51
C ASP A 205 -20.06 -15.63 -4.37
N ILE A 206 -19.01 -15.66 -5.21
CA ILE A 206 -17.97 -14.62 -5.28
C ILE A 206 -18.56 -13.29 -5.76
N ILE A 207 -19.37 -13.28 -6.81
CA ILE A 207 -20.02 -12.06 -7.33
C ILE A 207 -20.96 -11.47 -6.27
N LYS A 208 -21.72 -12.30 -5.57
CA LYS A 208 -22.61 -11.86 -4.49
C LYS A 208 -21.83 -11.29 -3.30
N ALA A 209 -20.67 -11.86 -2.99
CA ALA A 209 -19.75 -11.30 -1.99
C ALA A 209 -19.23 -9.91 -2.39
N LEU A 210 -18.81 -9.72 -3.64
CA LEU A 210 -18.38 -8.42 -4.16
C LEU A 210 -19.50 -7.38 -4.09
N ASN A 211 -20.73 -7.75 -4.48
CA ASN A 211 -21.89 -6.88 -4.34
C ASN A 211 -22.08 -6.41 -2.89
N TRP A 212 -22.05 -7.35 -1.94
CA TRP A 212 -22.17 -7.01 -0.53
C TRP A 212 -21.05 -6.10 -0.02
N VAL A 213 -19.81 -6.30 -0.49
CA VAL A 213 -18.70 -5.41 -0.11
C VAL A 213 -18.96 -3.99 -0.60
N VAL A 214 -19.41 -3.81 -1.85
CA VAL A 214 -19.77 -2.47 -2.37
C VAL A 214 -20.86 -1.83 -1.52
N ASP A 215 -21.92 -2.58 -1.19
CA ASP A 215 -23.00 -2.09 -0.33
C ASP A 215 -22.49 -1.73 1.07
N ASN A 216 -21.64 -2.57 1.68
CA ASN A 216 -21.08 -2.31 3.00
C ASN A 216 -20.18 -1.07 3.01
N VAL A 217 -19.36 -0.89 1.97
CA VAL A 217 -18.51 0.29 1.78
C VAL A 217 -19.34 1.56 1.65
N ASN A 218 -20.45 1.50 0.91
CA ASN A 218 -21.40 2.60 0.77
C ASN A 218 -22.04 2.95 2.11
N VAL A 219 -22.63 1.97 2.79
CA VAL A 219 -23.32 2.14 4.08
C VAL A 219 -22.38 2.69 5.16
N ARG A 220 -21.12 2.26 5.17
CA ARG A 220 -20.12 2.71 6.15
C ARG A 220 -19.45 4.03 5.78
N GLY A 221 -19.68 4.58 4.58
CA GLY A 221 -19.01 5.81 4.14
C GLY A 221 -17.48 5.67 4.03
N ILE A 222 -16.99 4.51 3.60
CA ILE A 222 -15.55 4.20 3.53
C ILE A 222 -15.06 4.01 2.08
N LYS A 223 -15.76 4.58 1.09
CA LYS A 223 -15.24 4.71 -0.28
C LYS A 223 -13.86 5.37 -0.22
N GLY A 224 -12.91 4.84 -0.98
CA GLY A 224 -11.54 5.35 -0.88
C GLY A 224 -10.92 5.10 0.49
N ARG A 225 -11.34 4.05 1.22
CA ARG A 225 -10.66 3.48 2.40
C ARG A 225 -10.81 1.95 2.51
N ALA A 226 -11.21 1.28 1.42
CA ALA A 226 -11.57 -0.13 1.43
C ALA A 226 -10.81 -0.91 0.34
N VAL A 227 -10.20 -2.03 0.72
CA VAL A 227 -9.52 -2.98 -0.17
C VAL A 227 -10.23 -4.30 -0.14
N VAL A 228 -10.37 -4.96 -1.29
CA VAL A 228 -10.77 -6.35 -1.41
C VAL A 228 -9.56 -7.18 -1.79
N ASN A 229 -9.31 -8.24 -1.03
CA ASN A 229 -8.36 -9.27 -1.35
C ASN A 229 -9.11 -10.54 -1.80
N MET A 230 -8.86 -10.98 -3.03
CA MET A 230 -9.43 -12.21 -3.59
C MET A 230 -8.34 -13.20 -3.94
N SER A 231 -7.91 -14.01 -2.98
CA SER A 231 -6.83 -15.00 -3.15
C SER A 231 -7.34 -16.29 -3.78
N LEU A 232 -8.02 -16.12 -4.92
CA LEU A 232 -8.70 -17.13 -5.70
C LEU A 232 -8.50 -16.88 -7.20
N GLY A 233 -8.69 -17.92 -8.00
CA GLY A 233 -8.63 -17.83 -9.45
C GLY A 233 -9.17 -19.09 -10.09
N GLY A 234 -9.59 -18.97 -11.34
CA GLY A 234 -10.14 -20.08 -12.10
C GLY A 234 -10.09 -19.83 -13.60
N GLY A 235 -10.88 -20.61 -14.34
CA GLY A 235 -11.06 -20.37 -15.77
C GLY A 235 -11.65 -18.98 -16.06
N PRO A 236 -11.52 -18.49 -17.30
CA PRO A 236 -12.00 -17.17 -17.69
C PRO A 236 -13.51 -17.03 -17.46
N SER A 237 -13.91 -15.92 -16.83
CA SER A 237 -15.31 -15.63 -16.50
C SER A 237 -15.61 -14.14 -16.68
N PRO A 238 -16.24 -13.74 -17.81
CA PRO A 238 -16.61 -12.35 -18.05
C PRO A 238 -17.52 -11.76 -16.96
N ALA A 239 -18.35 -12.59 -16.33
CA ALA A 239 -19.22 -12.17 -15.23
C ALA A 239 -18.41 -11.78 -13.99
N LEU A 240 -17.38 -12.58 -13.64
CA LEU A 240 -16.51 -12.28 -12.51
C LEU A 240 -15.66 -11.03 -12.77
N ASP A 241 -15.10 -10.91 -13.98
CA ASP A 241 -14.31 -9.74 -14.38
C ASP A 241 -15.17 -8.46 -14.29
N GLY A 242 -16.39 -8.50 -14.84
CA GLY A 242 -17.34 -7.38 -14.75
C GLY A 242 -17.71 -7.00 -13.31
N ALA A 243 -17.83 -7.97 -12.41
CA ALA A 243 -18.08 -7.72 -10.99
C ALA A 243 -16.87 -7.06 -10.30
N VAL A 244 -15.66 -7.49 -10.62
CA VAL A 244 -14.42 -6.87 -10.13
C VAL A 244 -14.28 -5.44 -10.65
N ALA A 245 -14.44 -5.23 -11.96
CA ALA A 245 -14.44 -3.91 -12.58
C ALA A 245 -15.47 -2.96 -11.93
N SER A 246 -16.69 -3.45 -11.69
CA SER A 246 -17.74 -2.68 -11.00
C SER A 246 -17.34 -2.31 -9.58
N THR A 247 -16.75 -3.25 -8.83
CA THR A 247 -16.28 -3.02 -7.46
C THR A 247 -15.22 -1.91 -7.42
N VAL A 248 -14.27 -1.94 -8.37
CA VAL A 248 -13.25 -0.89 -8.51
C VAL A 248 -13.86 0.47 -8.81
N ARG A 249 -14.79 0.54 -9.76
CA ARG A 249 -15.49 1.79 -10.11
C ARG A 249 -16.32 2.38 -8.96
N HIS A 250 -16.69 1.57 -7.96
CA HIS A 250 -17.38 2.03 -6.76
C HIS A 250 -16.43 2.48 -5.62
N GLY A 251 -15.14 2.65 -5.92
CA GLY A 251 -14.17 3.23 -5.00
C GLY A 251 -13.55 2.22 -4.02
N VAL A 252 -13.51 0.94 -4.41
CA VAL A 252 -12.88 -0.15 -3.65
C VAL A 252 -11.71 -0.70 -4.45
N VAL A 253 -10.50 -0.70 -3.90
CA VAL A 253 -9.35 -1.32 -4.59
C VAL A 253 -9.50 -2.84 -4.54
N VAL A 254 -9.31 -3.54 -5.65
CA VAL A 254 -9.40 -5.01 -5.69
C VAL A 254 -8.05 -5.62 -6.06
N CYS A 255 -7.53 -6.49 -5.19
CA CYS A 255 -6.27 -7.22 -5.37
C CYS A 255 -6.53 -8.71 -5.62
N VAL A 256 -6.05 -9.21 -6.74
CA VAL A 256 -6.28 -10.58 -7.24
C VAL A 256 -4.97 -11.32 -7.39
N ALA A 257 -5.02 -12.64 -7.25
CA ALA A 257 -3.83 -13.47 -7.38
C ALA A 257 -3.56 -13.71 -8.87
N ALA A 258 -2.31 -13.61 -9.32
CA ALA A 258 -1.97 -13.93 -10.71
C ALA A 258 -2.29 -15.38 -11.06
N GLY A 259 -2.25 -16.28 -10.07
CA GLY A 259 -2.46 -17.71 -10.20
C GLY A 259 -1.21 -18.50 -9.87
N ASN A 260 -1.38 -19.78 -9.55
CA ASN A 260 -0.29 -20.69 -9.17
C ASN A 260 -0.04 -21.73 -10.28
N ARG A 261 -0.05 -21.29 -11.54
CA ARG A 261 0.22 -22.14 -12.71
C ARG A 261 1.35 -21.57 -13.57
N ARG A 262 2.52 -22.22 -13.48
CA ARG A 262 3.76 -21.83 -14.16
C ARG A 262 3.72 -21.82 -15.68
N ASP A 263 2.74 -22.52 -16.24
CA ASP A 263 2.51 -22.73 -17.66
C ASP A 263 1.33 -21.89 -18.18
N LEU A 264 0.67 -21.13 -17.31
CA LEU A 264 -0.53 -20.37 -17.64
C LEU A 264 -0.33 -18.89 -17.33
N GLN A 265 -0.58 -18.05 -18.33
CA GLN A 265 -0.53 -16.61 -18.17
C GLN A 265 -1.74 -16.10 -17.39
N ALA A 266 -1.57 -15.02 -16.61
CA ALA A 266 -2.63 -14.38 -15.83
C ALA A 266 -3.82 -13.94 -16.71
N GLU A 267 -3.57 -13.57 -17.97
CA GLU A 267 -4.62 -13.17 -18.93
C GLU A 267 -5.58 -14.31 -19.33
N ALA A 268 -5.20 -15.57 -19.08
CA ALA A 268 -6.04 -16.74 -19.33
C ALA A 268 -6.96 -17.10 -18.14
N MET A 269 -6.92 -16.33 -17.04
CA MET A 269 -7.64 -16.65 -15.81
C MET A 269 -8.44 -15.46 -15.28
N SER A 270 -9.57 -15.75 -14.64
CA SER A 270 -10.34 -14.74 -13.91
C SER A 270 -10.20 -14.96 -12.40
N PRO A 271 -10.14 -13.88 -11.60
CA PRO A 271 -10.19 -12.46 -12.02
C PRO A 271 -8.84 -11.85 -12.42
N ALA A 272 -7.76 -12.65 -12.53
CA ALA A 272 -6.39 -12.17 -12.81
C ALA A 272 -6.25 -11.35 -14.12
N ARG A 273 -7.13 -11.58 -15.10
CA ARG A 273 -7.15 -10.87 -16.38
C ARG A 273 -7.90 -9.53 -16.38
N GLU A 274 -8.59 -9.16 -15.29
CA GLU A 274 -9.37 -7.92 -15.22
C GLU A 274 -8.44 -6.70 -15.05
N PRO A 275 -8.35 -5.79 -16.04
CA PRO A 275 -7.35 -4.71 -16.03
C PRO A 275 -7.53 -3.65 -14.92
N LEU A 276 -8.72 -3.54 -14.33
CA LEU A 276 -8.94 -2.64 -13.20
C LEU A 276 -8.53 -3.23 -11.86
N ALA A 277 -8.30 -4.54 -11.79
CA ALA A 277 -7.76 -5.19 -10.60
C ALA A 277 -6.24 -4.97 -10.52
N ILE A 278 -5.69 -5.15 -9.32
CA ILE A 278 -4.24 -5.24 -9.12
C ILE A 278 -3.90 -6.72 -9.01
N THR A 279 -3.28 -7.26 -10.04
CA THR A 279 -2.92 -8.66 -10.15
C THR A 279 -1.49 -8.88 -9.66
N VAL A 280 -1.35 -9.78 -8.70
CA VAL A 280 -0.10 -9.95 -7.96
C VAL A 280 0.53 -11.32 -8.21
N GLY A 281 1.76 -11.30 -8.74
CA GLY A 281 2.64 -12.46 -8.86
C GLY A 281 3.42 -12.73 -7.57
N ALA A 282 4.12 -13.87 -7.51
CA ALA A 282 4.90 -14.29 -6.36
C ALA A 282 6.40 -14.34 -6.67
N SER A 283 7.23 -13.93 -5.71
CA SER A 283 8.69 -14.14 -5.69
C SER A 283 9.13 -14.87 -4.42
N ASP A 284 10.33 -15.44 -4.47
CA ASP A 284 11.02 -15.98 -3.28
C ASP A 284 11.92 -14.93 -2.61
N ARG A 285 12.58 -15.34 -1.52
CA ARG A 285 13.48 -14.47 -0.74
C ARG A 285 14.72 -13.97 -1.48
N ASN A 286 15.05 -14.58 -2.61
CA ASN A 286 16.20 -14.21 -3.45
C ASN A 286 15.79 -13.32 -4.63
N ASP A 287 14.57 -12.78 -4.61
CA ASP A 287 13.96 -12.04 -5.72
C ASP A 287 13.77 -12.88 -6.99
N ALA A 288 13.82 -14.21 -6.88
CA ALA A 288 13.47 -15.06 -8.00
C ALA A 288 11.95 -15.15 -8.14
N PHE A 289 11.44 -15.01 -9.37
CA PHE A 289 10.04 -15.24 -9.66
C PHE A 289 9.66 -16.67 -9.25
N ALA A 290 8.61 -16.83 -8.46
CA ALA A 290 8.28 -18.12 -7.87
C ALA A 290 7.90 -19.11 -8.98
N ASN A 291 8.49 -20.30 -8.94
CA ASN A 291 8.34 -21.32 -9.99
C ASN A 291 6.89 -21.76 -10.25
N PHE A 292 5.96 -21.51 -9.33
CA PHE A 292 4.53 -21.78 -9.51
C PHE A 292 3.74 -20.55 -9.99
N SER A 293 4.27 -19.34 -9.88
CA SER A 293 3.51 -18.12 -10.18
C SER A 293 3.14 -18.07 -11.65
N SER A 294 1.89 -17.72 -11.93
CA SER A 294 1.47 -17.32 -13.26
C SER A 294 2.07 -15.96 -13.63
N PHE A 295 2.23 -15.71 -14.92
CA PHE A 295 3.02 -14.60 -15.47
C PHE A 295 2.26 -13.87 -16.60
N GLY A 296 2.89 -12.87 -17.22
CA GLY A 296 2.36 -12.16 -18.39
C GLY A 296 1.94 -10.73 -18.09
N LYS A 297 1.46 -10.01 -19.12
CA LYS A 297 1.21 -8.57 -19.08
C LYS A 297 0.13 -8.11 -18.10
N MET A 298 -0.71 -9.04 -17.65
CA MET A 298 -1.75 -8.76 -16.65
C MET A 298 -1.23 -8.83 -15.23
N VAL A 299 0.04 -9.19 -15.00
CA VAL A 299 0.66 -9.07 -13.67
C VAL A 299 1.15 -7.63 -13.48
N ASP A 300 0.57 -6.91 -12.52
CA ASP A 300 0.94 -5.52 -12.24
C ASP A 300 2.19 -5.42 -11.36
N ILE A 301 2.26 -6.30 -10.35
CA ILE A 301 3.32 -6.29 -9.34
C ILE A 301 3.67 -7.72 -8.91
N VAL A 302 4.89 -7.88 -8.39
CA VAL A 302 5.36 -9.12 -7.76
C VAL A 302 5.62 -8.87 -6.28
N GLY A 303 5.16 -9.78 -5.43
CA GLY A 303 5.37 -9.71 -3.98
C GLY A 303 5.92 -11.03 -3.41
N PRO A 304 6.45 -11.01 -2.18
CA PRO A 304 6.88 -12.21 -1.47
C PRO A 304 5.79 -13.29 -1.49
N GLY A 305 6.05 -14.49 -1.98
CA GLY A 305 5.00 -15.51 -2.09
C GLY A 305 5.44 -16.93 -1.76
N VAL A 306 6.70 -17.11 -1.36
CA VAL A 306 7.28 -18.42 -1.03
C VAL A 306 7.63 -18.46 0.46
N ASP A 307 7.11 -19.45 1.18
CA ASP A 307 7.37 -19.66 2.61
C ASP A 307 7.04 -18.41 3.43
N ILE A 308 5.79 -17.96 3.28
CA ILE A 308 5.28 -16.79 4.00
C ILE A 308 4.68 -17.22 5.32
N LEU A 309 5.31 -16.81 6.42
CA LEU A 309 4.82 -17.00 7.78
C LEU A 309 3.68 -16.02 8.09
N SER A 310 2.54 -16.55 8.53
CA SER A 310 1.40 -15.75 8.99
C SER A 310 0.52 -16.55 9.97
N CYS A 311 -0.57 -15.92 10.43
CA CYS A 311 -1.60 -16.53 11.26
C CYS A 311 -2.18 -17.78 10.61
N TRP A 312 -2.62 -18.75 11.40
CA TRP A 312 -3.20 -19.99 10.91
C TRP A 312 -4.36 -20.45 11.81
N ILE A 313 -5.01 -21.53 11.42
CA ILE A 313 -6.04 -22.20 12.21
C ILE A 313 -5.52 -23.54 12.73
N GLY A 314 -5.96 -23.96 13.90
CA GLY A 314 -5.59 -25.26 14.46
C GLY A 314 -4.22 -25.29 15.14
N GLY A 315 -3.70 -26.47 15.46
CA GLY A 315 -2.58 -26.62 16.41
C GLY A 315 -3.05 -26.59 17.87
N PRO A 316 -2.12 -26.70 18.84
CA PRO A 316 -2.47 -26.82 20.26
C PRO A 316 -3.11 -25.54 20.84
N ASP A 317 -2.80 -24.37 20.28
CA ASP A 317 -3.45 -23.10 20.60
C ASP A 317 -3.91 -22.40 19.29
N PRO A 318 -5.16 -22.65 18.84
CA PRO A 318 -5.71 -22.02 17.63
C PRO A 318 -5.75 -20.48 17.68
N LEU A 319 -5.64 -19.86 18.86
CA LEU A 319 -5.62 -18.39 18.98
C LEU A 319 -4.24 -17.81 18.67
N ARG A 320 -3.19 -18.63 18.60
CA ARG A 320 -1.79 -18.22 18.38
C ARG A 320 -1.09 -18.98 17.25
N ALA A 321 -1.84 -19.83 16.54
CA ALA A 321 -1.27 -20.72 15.55
C ALA A 321 -0.71 -19.96 14.35
N THR A 322 0.44 -20.41 13.85
CA THR A 322 1.09 -19.82 12.68
C THR A 322 1.50 -20.91 11.71
N LYS A 323 1.60 -20.56 10.43
CA LYS A 323 2.05 -21.49 9.39
C LYS A 323 2.75 -20.76 8.26
N GLU A 324 3.74 -21.42 7.67
CA GLU A 324 4.33 -21.01 6.39
C GLU A 324 3.57 -21.68 5.24
N ILE A 325 3.10 -20.86 4.30
CA ILE A 325 2.52 -21.35 3.04
C ILE A 325 3.02 -20.52 1.85
N SER A 326 2.92 -21.10 0.67
CA SER A 326 3.40 -20.53 -0.60
C SER A 326 2.26 -20.38 -1.61
N GLY A 327 2.29 -19.29 -2.38
CA GLY A 327 1.26 -18.95 -3.37
C GLY A 327 1.19 -17.46 -3.68
N THR A 328 0.68 -17.12 -4.87
CA THR A 328 0.35 -15.73 -5.26
C THR A 328 -0.70 -15.08 -4.35
N SER A 329 -1.47 -15.90 -3.63
CA SER A 329 -2.36 -15.51 -2.53
C SER A 329 -1.66 -14.71 -1.43
N MET A 330 -0.38 -14.99 -1.17
CA MET A 330 0.40 -14.38 -0.09
C MET A 330 1.15 -13.13 -0.56
N GLY A 331 1.44 -13.02 -1.88
CA GLY A 331 2.10 -11.86 -2.50
C GLY A 331 1.38 -10.52 -2.31
N LYS A 332 0.15 -10.53 -1.79
CA LYS A 332 -0.72 -9.37 -1.63
C LYS A 332 -0.47 -8.62 -0.32
N TYR A 333 0.75 -8.14 -0.15
CA TYR A 333 1.20 -7.31 0.97
C TYR A 333 0.52 -5.90 0.99
N PHE A 334 -0.57 -5.67 0.26
CA PHE A 334 -0.91 -4.38 -0.36
C PHE A 334 -1.67 -3.34 0.51
N VAL A 335 -1.86 -3.54 1.81
CA VAL A 335 -2.74 -2.61 2.56
C VAL A 335 -2.04 -1.28 2.92
N GLU A 336 -0.71 -1.18 2.83
CA GLU A 336 0.01 0.12 2.92
C GLU A 336 0.08 0.88 1.59
N THR A 337 0.04 0.20 0.44
CA THR A 337 -0.10 0.82 -0.89
C THR A 337 -1.46 1.51 -1.08
N TRP A 338 -2.42 1.33 -0.16
CA TRP A 338 -3.67 2.08 -0.11
C TRP A 338 -3.45 3.60 -0.23
N LYS A 339 -2.46 4.17 0.48
CA LYS A 339 -2.18 5.62 0.42
C LYS A 339 -1.49 6.03 -0.89
N THR A 340 -0.66 5.17 -1.48
CA THR A 340 0.05 5.44 -2.74
C THR A 340 -0.85 5.24 -3.96
N VAL A 341 -1.85 4.36 -3.89
CA VAL A 341 -2.78 4.06 -4.99
C VAL A 341 -3.92 5.06 -5.05
N THR A 342 -4.35 5.62 -3.92
CA THR A 342 -5.22 6.81 -3.94
C THR A 342 -4.49 8.03 -4.53
N MET A 343 -3.15 8.12 -4.43
CA MET A 343 -2.35 9.12 -5.17
C MET A 343 -2.19 8.82 -6.67
N LYS A 344 -2.38 7.55 -7.10
CA LYS A 344 -2.27 7.13 -8.51
C LYS A 344 -3.43 7.66 -9.38
N LEU A 345 -4.55 8.05 -8.77
CA LEU A 345 -5.64 8.77 -9.44
C LEU A 345 -5.36 10.28 -9.64
N THR A 346 -4.23 10.78 -9.12
CA THR A 346 -3.79 12.19 -9.23
C THR A 346 -2.34 12.33 -9.69
N SER A 347 -1.88 11.48 -10.62
CA SER A 347 -0.60 11.63 -11.34
C SER A 347 0.67 11.76 -10.47
N LEU A 348 0.96 10.77 -9.61
CA LEU A 348 2.25 10.68 -8.90
C LEU A 348 2.83 9.26 -8.93
N GLN A 349 4.15 9.19 -9.16
CA GLN A 349 4.98 7.99 -9.25
C GLN A 349 5.02 7.21 -7.92
N CYS A 350 5.44 5.94 -7.97
CA CYS A 350 5.76 5.10 -6.81
C CYS A 350 6.98 5.59 -5.99
N SER A 351 7.21 6.90 -5.91
CA SER A 351 8.34 7.49 -5.20
C SER A 351 7.96 7.91 -3.78
N ASP A 352 8.76 7.41 -2.85
CA ASP A 352 9.16 8.04 -1.59
C ASP A 352 8.16 8.06 -0.44
N SER A 353 7.94 6.87 0.13
CA SER A 353 7.64 6.76 1.55
C SER A 353 8.94 6.64 2.37
N THR A 354 9.18 7.60 3.26
CA THR A 354 10.30 7.68 4.22
C THR A 354 10.35 6.53 5.24
N CYS A 355 9.34 5.66 5.29
CA CYS A 355 9.27 4.55 6.23
C CYS A 355 8.76 3.26 5.55
N GLY A 356 9.32 2.95 4.38
CA GLY A 356 9.18 1.65 3.73
C GLY A 356 7.99 1.57 2.78
N TRP A 357 8.29 1.22 1.52
CA TRP A 357 7.56 0.30 0.65
C TRP A 357 8.19 0.27 -0.74
N ARG A 358 8.49 -0.92 -1.28
CA ARG A 358 8.87 -1.12 -2.69
C ARG A 358 7.87 -2.05 -3.38
N CYS A 359 7.33 -1.63 -4.52
CA CYS A 359 6.69 -2.54 -5.47
C CYS A 359 7.78 -3.10 -6.39
N LEU A 360 7.86 -4.42 -6.56
CA LEU A 360 8.65 -5.00 -7.65
C LEU A 360 7.80 -5.01 -8.90
N LEU A 361 8.22 -4.25 -9.91
CA LEU A 361 7.61 -4.31 -11.22
C LEU A 361 8.07 -5.59 -11.93
N PRO A 362 7.27 -6.21 -12.80
CA PRO A 362 7.64 -7.45 -13.50
C PRO A 362 8.92 -7.38 -14.34
N SER A 363 9.46 -6.18 -14.60
CA SER A 363 10.69 -5.93 -15.35
C SER A 363 11.94 -5.78 -14.47
N GLU A 364 11.77 -5.71 -13.14
CA GLU A 364 12.85 -5.68 -12.14
C GLU A 364 13.05 -7.07 -11.54
#